data_AF-A0A0V1KXN7-F1
#
_entry.id   AF-A0A0V1KXN7-F1
#
_cell.length_a   1.000
_cell.length_b   1.000
_cell.length_c   1.000
_cell.angle_alpha   90.00
_cell.angle_beta   90.00
_cell.angle_gamma   90.00
#
_symmetry.space_group_name_H-M   'P 1'
#
loop_
_entity.id
_entity.type
_entity.pdbx_description
1 polymer ?
#
loop_
_entity_poly.entity_id
_entity_poly.type
_entity_poly.pdbx_seq_one_letter_code
_entity_poly.pdbx_strand_id
1 'polypeptide(L)'
;MGWLQSLEHWHLAYVKELTQKGIKTTGTVRNARIRDCPLMKPETIMKKCRGYFEHASDGKCICVDKMTTAVTIASNYYTHFPVGTVKRFSRAVKKHVDVAEPNILRQYN
;
A
#
# COMPACT_ATOMS: atom_id res chain seq x y z
N MET A 1 19.36 6.27 24.37
CA MET A 1 18.26 5.31 24.22
C MET A 1 17.05 6.07 23.69
N GLY A 2 16.93 6.15 22.37
CA GLY A 2 15.95 6.99 21.67
C GLY A 2 14.73 6.18 21.27
N TRP A 3 13.59 6.64 21.75
CA TRP A 3 12.25 6.10 21.55
C TRP A 3 11.92 5.72 20.10
N LEU A 4 11.40 4.51 19.91
CA LEU A 4 10.70 4.09 18.70
C LEU A 4 9.48 5.00 18.51
N GLN A 5 9.65 6.04 17.69
CA GLN A 5 8.54 6.84 17.21
C GLN A 5 7.75 6.01 16.20
N SER A 6 6.68 5.38 16.68
CA SER A 6 5.51 5.00 15.89
C SER A 6 4.89 6.27 15.28
N LEU A 7 5.48 6.76 14.19
CA LEU A 7 4.97 7.91 13.44
C LEU A 7 4.07 7.42 12.33
N GLU A 8 2.77 7.36 12.65
CA GLU A 8 1.72 7.31 11.66
C GLU A 8 1.82 8.56 10.76
N HIS A 9 1.75 8.36 9.44
CA HIS A 9 1.66 9.37 8.36
C HIS A 9 2.98 9.83 7.70
N TRP A 10 3.55 8.98 6.83
CA TRP A 10 4.66 9.37 5.95
C TRP A 10 4.18 10.10 4.68
N HIS A 11 5.03 10.99 4.17
CA HIS A 11 4.91 11.63 2.86
C HIS A 11 5.76 10.83 1.84
N LEU A 12 5.35 10.71 0.58
CA LEU A 12 6.19 10.07 -0.47
C LEU A 12 7.59 10.69 -0.55
N ALA A 13 7.71 12.00 -0.28
CA ALA A 13 8.99 12.71 -0.18
C ALA A 13 9.95 12.08 0.84
N TYR A 14 9.43 11.60 1.97
CA TYR A 14 10.24 10.97 2.99
C TYR A 14 10.75 9.58 2.56
N VAL A 15 9.89 8.79 1.90
CA VAL A 15 10.31 7.50 1.32
C VAL A 15 11.43 7.72 0.29
N LYS A 16 11.34 8.79 -0.52
CA LYS A 16 12.40 9.18 -1.47
C LYS A 16 13.69 9.58 -0.76
N GLU A 17 13.61 10.37 0.31
CA GLU A 17 14.78 10.75 1.11
C GLU A 17 15.47 9.54 1.73
N LEU A 18 14.71 8.61 2.33
CA LEU A 18 15.27 7.37 2.88
C LEU A 18 15.90 6.49 1.80
N THR A 19 15.31 6.46 0.61
CA THR A 19 15.90 5.76 -0.55
C THR A 19 17.26 6.33 -0.93
N GLN A 20 17.43 7.65 -0.93
CA GLN A 20 18.72 8.29 -1.18
C GLN A 20 19.76 7.96 -0.10
N LYS A 21 19.32 7.75 1.15
CA LYS A 21 20.18 7.33 2.27
C LYS A 21 20.45 5.83 2.30
N GLY A 22 19.91 5.05 1.35
CA GLY A 22 20.04 3.59 1.33
C GLY A 22 19.26 2.87 2.43
N ILE A 23 18.30 3.56 3.07
CA ILE A 23 17.50 3.02 4.18
C ILE A 23 16.23 2.40 3.60
N LYS A 24 16.00 1.12 3.92
CA LYS A 24 14.79 0.40 3.53
C LYS A 24 13.61 0.88 4.38
N THR A 25 12.50 1.22 3.73
CA THR A 25 11.29 1.69 4.40
C THR A 25 10.03 1.17 3.71
N THR A 26 9.01 0.90 4.51
CA THR A 26 7.65 0.55 4.07
C THR A 26 6.68 1.18 5.04
N GLY A 27 5.66 1.87 4.53
CA GLY A 27 4.71 2.56 5.39
C GLY A 27 3.44 2.98 4.67
N THR A 28 2.42 3.29 5.45
CA THR A 28 1.16 3.81 4.94
C THR A 28 1.29 5.28 4.58
N VAL A 29 0.67 5.67 3.48
CA VAL A 29 0.66 7.04 2.94
C VAL A 29 -0.78 7.47 2.75
N ARG A 30 -1.11 8.70 3.16
CA ARG A 30 -2.45 9.27 2.94
C ARG A 30 -2.65 9.63 1.47
N ASN A 31 -3.85 9.40 0.94
CA ASN A 31 -4.20 9.74 -0.45
C ASN A 31 -4.02 11.24 -0.79
N ALA A 32 -4.16 12.16 0.17
CA ALA A 32 -3.88 13.58 -0.05
C ALA A 32 -2.38 13.89 -0.34
N ARG A 33 -1.49 12.94 -0.08
CA ARG A 33 -0.02 13.06 -0.21
C ARG A 33 0.57 12.28 -1.40
N ILE A 34 -0.28 11.70 -2.26
CA ILE A 34 0.10 10.99 -3.49
C ILE A 34 -0.43 11.70 -4.76
N ARG A 35 -0.66 13.02 -4.70
CA ARG A 35 -1.34 13.80 -5.75
C ARG A 35 -0.71 13.69 -7.14
N ASP A 36 0.60 13.46 -7.23
CA ASP A 36 1.33 13.32 -8.49
C ASP A 36 1.55 11.86 -8.92
N CYS A 37 0.93 10.90 -8.21
CA CYS A 37 1.03 9.48 -8.51
C CYS A 37 -0.11 9.08 -9.47
N PRO A 38 0.15 8.32 -10.55
CA PRO A 38 -0.85 7.91 -11.53
C PRO A 38 -1.74 6.76 -11.01
N LEU A 39 -2.26 6.87 -9.79
CA LEU A 39 -3.21 5.93 -9.20
C LEU A 39 -4.64 6.42 -9.42
N MET A 40 -5.60 5.50 -9.55
CA MET A 40 -7.01 5.86 -9.66
C MET A 40 -7.47 6.69 -8.44
N LYS A 41 -8.43 7.59 -8.69
CA LYS A 41 -9.06 8.34 -7.60
C LYS A 41 -9.78 7.38 -6.63
N PRO A 42 -9.86 7.73 -5.33
CA PRO A 42 -10.53 6.88 -4.32
C PRO A 42 -11.96 6.51 -4.71
N GLU A 43 -12.69 7.42 -5.33
CA GLU A 43 -14.08 7.24 -5.76
C GLU A 43 -14.24 6.16 -6.85
N THR A 44 -13.23 6.01 -7.72
CA THR A 44 -13.24 5.03 -8.81
C THR A 44 -12.79 3.67 -8.31
N ILE A 45 -11.73 3.63 -7.49
CA ILE A 45 -11.21 2.38 -6.96
C ILE A 45 -12.22 1.71 -6.02
N MET A 46 -12.97 2.47 -5.21
CA MET A 46 -14.01 1.95 -4.30
C MET A 46 -15.15 1.20 -4.99
N LYS A 47 -15.33 1.34 -6.31
CA LYS A 47 -16.34 0.63 -7.11
C LYS A 47 -15.87 -0.72 -7.65
N LYS A 48 -14.58 -1.06 -7.51
CA LYS A 48 -14.01 -2.33 -7.99
C LYS A 48 -14.35 -3.50 -7.05
N CYS A 49 -13.91 -4.71 -7.40
CA CYS A 49 -14.15 -5.89 -6.58
C CYS A 49 -13.22 -5.93 -5.35
N ARG A 50 -13.67 -6.59 -4.28
CA ARG A 50 -12.87 -6.79 -3.06
C ARG A 50 -11.56 -7.50 -3.42
N GLY A 51 -10.44 -6.94 -3.01
CA GLY A 51 -9.10 -7.46 -3.31
C GLY A 51 -8.44 -6.85 -4.53
N TYR A 52 -9.17 -6.00 -5.26
CA TYR A 52 -8.57 -5.17 -6.28
C TYR A 52 -7.50 -4.27 -5.66
N PHE A 53 -6.39 -4.14 -6.36
CA PHE A 53 -5.30 -3.25 -5.99
C PHE A 53 -4.72 -2.64 -7.27
N GLU A 54 -4.17 -1.45 -7.14
CA GLU A 54 -3.37 -0.83 -8.17
C GLU A 54 -1.95 -0.64 -7.68
N HIS A 55 -1.02 -0.56 -8.64
CA HIS A 55 0.35 -0.24 -8.35
C HIS A 55 0.81 0.87 -9.29
N ALA A 56 1.66 1.74 -8.77
CA ALA A 56 2.39 2.73 -9.54
C ALA A 56 3.83 2.72 -9.03
N SER A 57 4.78 2.85 -9.95
CA SER A 57 6.19 2.95 -9.61
C SER A 57 6.86 4.02 -10.45
N ASP A 58 7.74 4.79 -9.81
CA ASP A 58 8.65 5.73 -10.50
C ASP A 58 10.04 5.11 -10.76
N GLY A 59 10.16 3.78 -10.64
CA GLY A 59 11.41 3.02 -10.78
C GLY A 59 12.33 3.07 -9.55
N LYS A 60 12.09 3.98 -8.58
CA LYS A 60 12.86 4.10 -7.33
C LYS A 60 12.03 3.83 -6.09
N CYS A 61 10.72 4.09 -6.16
CA CYS A 61 9.74 3.90 -5.12
C CYS A 61 8.51 3.21 -5.73
N ILE A 62 7.86 2.36 -4.95
CA ILE A 62 6.65 1.65 -5.36
C ILE A 62 5.54 2.07 -4.42
N CYS A 63 4.43 2.49 -5.01
CA CYS A 63 3.17 2.73 -4.31
C CYS A 63 2.20 1.63 -4.72
N VAL A 64 1.54 1.03 -3.74
CA VAL A 64 0.46 0.07 -3.96
C VAL A 64 -0.75 0.54 -3.17
N ASP A 65 -1.84 0.79 -3.88
CA ASP A 65 -3.13 1.12 -3.27
C ASP A 65 -3.98 -0.16 -3.17
N LYS A 66 -4.35 -0.54 -1.93
CA LYS A 66 -5.26 -1.66 -1.69
C LYS A 66 -6.64 -1.15 -1.33
N MET A 67 -7.58 -1.46 -2.22
CA MET A 67 -8.97 -1.03 -2.15
C MET A 67 -9.74 -1.51 -0.91
N THR A 68 -9.40 -2.65 -0.29
CA THR A 68 -10.27 -3.23 0.76
C THR A 68 -10.25 -2.50 2.10
N THR A 69 -9.25 -1.65 2.33
CA THR A 69 -9.09 -0.88 3.58
C THR A 69 -8.92 0.61 3.34
N ALA A 70 -8.98 1.07 2.08
CA ALA A 70 -8.62 2.44 1.67
C ALA A 70 -7.21 2.86 2.15
N VAL A 71 -6.25 1.93 2.04
CA VAL A 71 -4.88 2.15 2.49
C VAL A 71 -3.95 2.10 1.29
N THR A 72 -3.22 3.20 1.12
CA THR A 72 -2.07 3.26 0.21
C THR A 72 -0.80 2.96 0.99
N ILE A 73 -0.01 2.01 0.52
CA ILE A 73 1.30 1.67 1.07
C ILE A 73 2.37 2.07 0.07
N ALA A 74 3.43 2.71 0.57
CA ALA A 74 4.62 2.98 -0.20
C ALA A 74 5.80 2.20 0.38
N SER A 75 6.64 1.67 -0.51
CA SER A 75 7.89 1.00 -0.15
C SER A 75 8.97 1.30 -1.17
N ASN A 76 10.22 1.33 -0.73
CA ASN A 76 11.39 1.34 -1.60
C ASN A 76 12.11 -0.02 -1.69
N TYR A 77 11.56 -1.04 -1.04
CA TYR A 77 12.19 -2.36 -0.91
C TYR A 77 11.28 -3.51 -1.33
N TYR A 78 9.98 -3.41 -1.03
CA TYR A 78 9.00 -4.42 -1.40
C TYR A 78 8.15 -3.96 -2.58
N THR A 79 7.79 -4.93 -3.43
CA THR A 79 6.93 -4.72 -4.59
C THR A 79 5.56 -5.38 -4.37
N HIS A 80 4.63 -5.20 -5.31
CA HIS A 80 3.36 -5.91 -5.29
C HIS A 80 3.49 -7.42 -5.60
N PHE A 81 4.58 -7.86 -6.23
CA PHE A 81 4.84 -9.25 -6.55
C PHE A 81 5.74 -9.96 -5.51
N PRO A 82 5.58 -11.29 -5.32
CA PRO A 82 4.51 -12.12 -5.87
C PRO A 82 3.14 -11.81 -5.24
N VAL A 83 2.06 -11.93 -6.02
CA VAL A 83 0.70 -11.73 -5.50
C VAL A 83 0.21 -13.05 -4.91
N GLY A 84 0.01 -13.09 -3.59
CA GLY A 84 -0.58 -14.22 -2.88
C GLY A 84 -2.10 -14.12 -2.79
N THR A 85 -2.69 -15.02 -2.01
CA THR A 85 -4.13 -15.03 -1.71
C THR A 85 -4.34 -15.25 -0.23
N VAL A 86 -5.26 -14.50 0.38
CA VAL A 86 -5.60 -14.58 1.80
C VAL A 86 -7.11 -14.72 1.99
N LYS A 87 -7.52 -15.56 2.94
CA LYS A 87 -8.93 -15.69 3.33
C LYS A 87 -9.35 -14.49 4.17
N ARG A 88 -10.37 -13.76 3.72
CA ARG A 88 -10.98 -12.66 4.47
C ARG A 88 -12.48 -12.81 4.51
N PHE A 89 -13.08 -12.51 5.66
CA PHE A 89 -14.53 -12.43 5.76
C PHE A 89 -15.06 -11.29 4.88
N SER A 90 -16.06 -11.57 4.05
CA SER A 90 -16.76 -10.57 3.24
C SER A 90 -18.18 -10.39 3.77
N ARG A 91 -18.49 -9.16 4.22
CA ARG A 91 -19.83 -8.81 4.73
C ARG A 91 -20.90 -8.89 3.64
N ALA A 92 -20.54 -8.61 2.39
CA ALA A 92 -21.47 -8.63 1.25
C ALA A 92 -22.02 -10.04 0.97
N VAL A 93 -21.18 -11.08 1.12
CA VAL A 93 -21.57 -12.48 0.89
C VAL A 93 -21.67 -13.31 2.17
N LYS A 94 -21.44 -12.70 3.34
CA LYS A 94 -21.46 -13.32 4.68
C LYS A 94 -20.61 -14.59 4.82
N LYS A 95 -19.49 -14.69 4.09
CA LYS A 95 -18.57 -15.83 4.14
C LYS A 95 -17.11 -15.40 3.98
N HIS A 96 -16.19 -16.30 4.30
CA HIS A 96 -14.79 -16.13 3.93
C HIS A 96 -14.63 -16.28 2.42
N VAL A 97 -13.92 -15.34 1.82
CA VAL A 97 -13.57 -15.34 0.40
C VAL A 97 -12.07 -15.20 0.26
N ASP A 98 -11.56 -15.75 -0.82
CA ASP A 98 -10.17 -15.60 -1.22
C ASP A 98 -9.98 -14.21 -1.85
N VAL A 99 -9.00 -13.48 -1.35
CA VAL A 99 -8.71 -12.09 -1.74
C VAL A 99 -7.24 -12.00 -2.14
N ALA A 100 -6.97 -11.35 -3.26
CA ALA A 100 -5.59 -11.09 -3.68
C ALA A 100 -4.82 -10.31 -2.60
N GLU A 101 -3.59 -10.75 -2.35
CA GLU A 101 -2.69 -10.15 -1.38
C GLU A 101 -1.34 -9.84 -2.04
N PRO A 102 -1.15 -8.58 -2.49
CA PRO A 102 0.16 -8.13 -2.96
C PRO A 102 1.23 -8.31 -1.88
N ASN A 103 2.44 -8.70 -2.28
CA ASN A 103 3.53 -9.01 -1.34
C ASN A 103 3.81 -7.84 -0.38
N ILE A 104 3.84 -6.59 -0.87
CA ILE A 104 4.03 -5.39 -0.04
C ILE A 104 3.05 -5.30 1.15
N LEU A 105 1.80 -5.74 0.99
CA LEU A 105 0.81 -5.75 2.07
C LEU A 105 1.05 -6.89 3.04
N ARG A 106 1.47 -8.05 2.53
CA ARG A 106 1.85 -9.20 3.35
C ARG A 106 3.10 -8.93 4.18
N GLN A 107 4.03 -8.12 3.68
CA GLN A 107 5.24 -7.73 4.42
C GLN A 107 4.98 -6.62 5.44
N TYR A 108 3.88 -5.87 5.27
CA TYR A 108 3.52 -4.79 6.18
C TYR A 108 2.68 -5.26 7.37
N ASN A 109 1.75 -6.21 7.16
CA ASN A 109 0.90 -6.80 8.20
C ASN A 109 1.57 -7.98 8.89
#